data_AF-A0A1H4BMQ1-F1
#
_entry.id   AF-A0A1H4BMQ1-F1
#
_cell.length_a   1.000
_cell.length_b   1.000
_cell.length_c   1.000
_cell.angle_alpha   90.00
_cell.angle_beta   90.00
_cell.angle_gamma   90.00
#
_symmetry.space_group_name_H-M   'P 1'
#
loop_
_entity.id
_entity.type
_entity.pdbx_description
1 polymer ?
#
loop_
_entity_poly.entity_id
_entity_poly.type
_entity_poly.pdbx_seq_one_letter_code
_entity_poly.pdbx_strand_id
1 'polypeptide(L)'
;MTINEYVSIIIKQIQMAKDDVEIEEVIQIAISNMTAKKINGFLVQRCMDKLKTAIEELMALTHKDDLRGRYQFALKIIQSKIVRQVIED
;
A
#
# COMPACT_ATOMS: atom_id res chain seq x y z
N MET A 1 -16.23 -1.96 -6.42
CA MET A 1 -14.91 -2.48 -6.07
C MET A 1 -14.77 -2.48 -4.55
N THR A 2 -14.52 -3.63 -3.94
CA THR A 2 -14.35 -3.79 -2.50
C THR A 2 -12.94 -3.37 -2.06
N ILE A 3 -12.75 -3.13 -0.76
CA ILE A 3 -11.41 -2.83 -0.21
C ILE A 3 -10.43 -3.98 -0.51
N ASN A 4 -10.89 -5.23 -0.48
CA ASN A 4 -10.02 -6.39 -0.75
C ASN A 4 -9.55 -6.43 -2.21
N GLU A 5 -10.39 -6.02 -3.16
CA GLU A 5 -10.01 -5.87 -4.57
C GLU A 5 -8.98 -4.75 -4.75
N TYR A 6 -9.15 -3.61 -4.07
CA TYR A 6 -8.17 -2.53 -4.04
C TYR A 6 -6.80 -3.01 -3.55
N VAL A 7 -6.76 -3.67 -2.39
CA VAL A 7 -5.54 -4.23 -1.80
C VAL A 7 -4.86 -5.21 -2.77
N SER A 8 -5.64 -6.09 -3.40
CA SER A 8 -5.11 -7.09 -4.33
C SER A 8 -4.48 -6.46 -5.58
N ILE A 9 -5.09 -5.39 -6.12
CA ILE A 9 -4.55 -4.65 -7.26
C ILE A 9 -3.24 -3.96 -6.89
N ILE A 10 -3.19 -3.30 -5.73
CA ILE A 10 -2.00 -2.58 -5.26
C ILE A 10 -0.84 -3.56 -5.07
N ILE A 11 -1.08 -4.72 -4.44
CA ILE A 11 -0.05 -5.75 -4.26
C ILE A 11 0.51 -6.23 -5.61
N LYS A 12 -0.35 -6.51 -6.58
CA LYS A 12 0.10 -6.92 -7.92
C LYS A 12 0.97 -5.86 -8.59
N GLN A 13 0.61 -4.58 -8.43
CA GLN A 13 1.41 -3.48 -8.96
C GLN A 13 2.77 -3.36 -8.25
N ILE A 14 2.83 -3.52 -6.93
CA ILE A 14 4.09 -3.56 -6.16
C ILE A 14 4.98 -4.73 -6.61
N GLN A 15 4.39 -5.90 -6.88
CA GLN A 15 5.12 -7.06 -7.39
C GLN A 15 5.71 -6.81 -8.79
N MET A 16 5.06 -5.97 -9.61
CA MET A 16 5.50 -5.64 -10.96
C MET A 16 6.43 -4.42 -11.01
N ALA A 17 6.49 -3.63 -9.93
CA ALA A 17 7.30 -2.42 -9.85
C ALA A 17 8.79 -2.75 -9.98
N LYS A 18 9.51 -1.95 -10.78
CA LYS A 18 10.92 -2.18 -11.10
C LYS A 18 11.86 -1.61 -10.05
N ASP A 19 11.43 -0.56 -9.37
CA ASP A 19 12.21 0.18 -8.40
C ASP A 19 11.32 0.80 -7.31
N ASP A 20 11.98 1.40 -6.32
CA ASP A 20 11.35 2.06 -5.19
C ASP A 20 10.47 3.25 -5.60
N VAL A 21 10.80 3.94 -6.71
CA VAL A 21 10.01 5.07 -7.21
C VAL A 21 8.66 4.59 -7.72
N GLU A 22 8.65 3.54 -8.54
CA GLU A 22 7.41 2.92 -9.03
C GLU A 22 6.54 2.40 -7.86
N ILE A 23 7.15 1.89 -6.78
CA ILE A 23 6.41 1.46 -5.58
C ILE A 23 5.73 2.64 -4.87
N GLU A 24 6.45 3.75 -4.68
CA GLU A 24 5.89 4.95 -4.06
C GLU A 24 4.74 5.53 -4.90
N GLU A 25 4.92 5.58 -6.23
CA GLU A 25 3.90 6.03 -7.16
C GLU A 25 2.63 5.17 -7.10
N VAL A 26 2.77 3.84 -7.08
CA VAL A 26 1.65 2.91 -6.95
C VAL A 26 0.82 3.19 -5.70
N ILE A 27 1.48 3.38 -4.55
CA ILE A 27 0.80 3.67 -3.28
C ILE A 27 0.15 5.05 -3.32
N GLN A 28 0.83 6.06 -3.87
CA GLN A 28 0.32 7.43 -3.95
C GLN A 28 -0.87 7.57 -4.91
N ILE A 29 -0.84 6.87 -6.05
CA ILE A 29 -1.95 6.79 -7.00
C ILE A 29 -3.13 6.06 -6.35
N ALA A 30 -2.89 4.99 -5.62
CA ALA A 30 -3.95 4.27 -4.91
C ALA A 30 -4.68 5.16 -3.89
N ILE A 31 -3.93 5.90 -3.07
CA ILE A 31 -4.49 6.86 -2.10
C ILE A 31 -5.26 7.95 -2.83
N SER A 32 -4.65 8.59 -3.83
CA SER A 32 -5.28 9.66 -4.62
C SER A 32 -6.59 9.20 -5.28
N ASN A 33 -6.60 7.98 -5.83
CA ASN A 33 -7.79 7.40 -6.44
C ASN A 33 -8.92 7.12 -5.44
N MET A 34 -8.58 6.76 -4.20
CA MET A 34 -9.59 6.58 -3.15
C MET A 34 -10.14 7.93 -2.70
N THR A 35 -9.28 8.92 -2.47
CA THR A 35 -9.68 10.29 -2.11
C THR A 35 -10.55 10.94 -3.21
N ALA A 36 -10.16 10.79 -4.49
CA ALA A 36 -10.91 11.33 -5.63
C ALA A 36 -12.32 10.72 -5.76
N LYS A 37 -12.50 9.48 -5.30
CA LYS A 37 -13.82 8.80 -5.22
C LYS A 37 -14.65 9.21 -4.01
N LYS A 38 -14.25 10.26 -3.27
CA LYS A 38 -14.88 10.71 -2.02
C LYS A 38 -14.97 9.61 -0.96
N ILE A 39 -14.03 8.67 -0.98
CA ILE A 39 -13.90 7.67 0.08
C ILE A 39 -13.44 8.41 1.33
N ASN A 40 -14.21 8.32 2.41
CA ASN A 40 -13.88 8.94 3.70
C ASN A 40 -12.48 8.47 4.16
N GLY A 41 -11.70 9.36 4.78
CA GLY A 41 -10.37 9.07 5.33
C GLY A 41 -10.32 7.80 6.17
N PHE A 42 -11.37 7.48 6.94
CA PHE A 42 -11.48 6.21 7.67
C PHE A 42 -11.37 4.97 6.77
N LEU A 43 -12.01 4.98 5.61
CA LEU A 43 -11.98 3.87 4.65
C LEU A 43 -10.64 3.80 3.91
N VAL A 44 -10.00 4.96 3.66
CA VAL A 44 -8.63 5.01 3.11
C VAL A 44 -7.65 4.39 4.10
N GLN A 45 -7.72 4.76 5.37
CA GLN A 45 -6.88 4.22 6.43
C GLN A 45 -7.12 2.72 6.60
N ARG A 46 -8.38 2.27 6.65
CA ARG A 46 -8.71 0.84 6.70
C ARG A 46 -8.17 0.05 5.49
N CYS A 47 -8.11 0.68 4.31
CA CYS A 47 -7.50 0.08 3.13
C CYS A 47 -5.97 -0.04 3.30
N MET A 48 -5.32 1.01 3.79
CA MET A 48 -3.87 1.01 4.06
C MET A 48 -3.47 0.01 5.14
N ASP A 49 -4.27 -0.12 6.21
CA ASP A 49 -4.05 -1.11 7.26
C ASP A 49 -4.15 -2.54 6.72
N LYS A 50 -5.17 -2.82 5.91
CA LYS A 50 -5.30 -4.13 5.25
C LYS A 50 -4.16 -4.40 4.28
N LEU A 51 -3.72 -3.39 3.53
CA LEU A 51 -2.59 -3.50 2.63
C LEU A 51 -1.30 -3.81 3.40
N LYS A 52 -1.08 -3.13 4.53
CA LYS A 52 0.04 -3.39 5.43
C LYS A 52 0.05 -4.84 5.89
N THR A 53 -1.05 -5.34 6.47
CA THR A 53 -1.15 -6.73 6.95
C THR A 53 -0.91 -7.74 5.83
N ALA A 54 -1.50 -7.52 4.65
CA ALA A 54 -1.32 -8.41 3.51
C ALA A 54 0.14 -8.44 3.02
N ILE A 55 0.83 -7.30 3.02
CA ILE A 55 2.25 -7.24 2.65
C ILE A 55 3.12 -7.92 3.71
N GLU A 56 2.82 -7.75 5.00
CA GLU A 56 3.52 -8.44 6.09
C GLU A 56 3.40 -9.97 5.97
N GLU A 57 2.20 -10.48 5.68
CA GLU A 57 1.94 -11.90 5.43
C GLU A 57 2.71 -12.40 4.19
N LEU A 58 2.64 -11.67 3.08
CA LEU A 58 3.35 -12.04 1.85
C LEU A 58 4.87 -12.01 2.03
N MET A 59 5.39 -11.06 2.80
CA MET A 59 6.81 -10.96 3.10
C MET A 59 7.28 -12.16 3.93
N ALA A 60 6.49 -12.62 4.90
CA ALA A 60 6.81 -13.80 5.70
C ALA A 60 6.84 -15.10 4.86
N LEU A 61 6.05 -15.16 3.78
CA LEU A 61 5.97 -16.30 2.87
C LEU A 61 6.92 -16.21 1.67
N THR A 62 7.57 -15.07 1.44
CA THR A 62 8.40 -14.82 0.26
C THR A 62 9.86 -15.19 0.53
N HIS A 63 10.40 -16.09 -0.30
CA HIS A 63 11.82 -16.47 -0.28
C HIS A 63 12.70 -15.70 -1.30
N LYS A 64 12.10 -14.79 -2.09
CA LYS A 64 12.81 -14.00 -3.10
C LYS A 64 13.25 -12.66 -2.49
N ASP A 65 14.56 -12.45 -2.39
CA ASP A 65 15.13 -11.24 -1.76
C ASP A 65 14.68 -9.94 -2.45
N ASP A 66 14.57 -9.94 -3.78
CA ASP A 66 14.10 -8.79 -4.55
C ASP A 66 12.65 -8.40 -4.19
N LEU A 67 11.73 -9.37 -4.19
CA LEU A 67 10.34 -9.12 -3.78
C LEU A 67 10.25 -8.70 -2.30
N ARG A 68 11.09 -9.29 -1.45
CA ARG A 68 11.15 -8.92 -0.03
C ARG A 68 11.59 -7.46 0.15
N GLY A 69 12.57 -7.00 -0.62
CA GLY A 69 13.00 -5.60 -0.66
C GLY A 69 11.87 -4.66 -1.06
N ARG A 70 11.14 -4.99 -2.13
CA ARG A 70 9.97 -4.21 -2.60
C ARG A 70 8.89 -4.12 -1.52
N TYR A 71 8.58 -5.23 -0.86
CA TYR A 71 7.61 -5.25 0.24
C TYR A 71 8.08 -4.44 1.46
N GLN A 72 9.36 -4.51 1.82
CA GLN A 72 9.92 -3.69 2.90
C GLN A 72 9.80 -2.20 2.60
N PHE A 73 10.13 -1.80 1.37
CA PHE A 73 9.98 -0.42 0.93
C PHE A 73 8.51 0.03 0.96
N ALA A 74 7.60 -0.79 0.43
CA ALA A 74 6.16 -0.52 0.45
C ALA A 74 5.62 -0.31 1.88
N LEU A 75 6.02 -1.17 2.84
CA LEU A 75 5.63 -1.01 4.25
C LEU A 75 6.09 0.33 4.84
N LYS A 76 7.30 0.76 4.53
CA LYS A 76 7.85 2.04 5.00
C LYS A 76 7.02 3.22 4.47
N ILE A 77 6.63 3.19 3.20
CA ILE A 77 5.78 4.22 2.59
C ILE A 77 4.40 4.23 3.24
N ILE A 78 3.76 3.06 3.38
CA ILE A 78 2.45 2.93 4.01
C ILE A 78 2.46 3.50 5.43
N GLN A 79 3.47 3.14 6.25
CA GLN A 79 3.63 3.68 7.60
C GLN A 79 3.79 5.20 7.61
N SER A 80 4.63 5.75 6.73
CA SER A 80 4.84 7.20 6.61
C SER A 80 3.56 7.95 6.22
N LYS A 81 2.76 7.41 5.30
CA LYS A 81 1.50 8.02 4.84
C LYS A 81 0.38 7.89 5.87
N ILE A 82 0.28 6.77 6.59
CA ILE A 82 -0.67 6.60 7.71
C ILE A 82 -0.37 7.61 8.82
N VAL A 83 0.90 7.76 9.22
CA VAL A 83 1.29 8.71 10.27
C VAL A 83 0.93 10.15 9.89
N ARG A 84 1.11 10.55 8.62
CA ARG A 84 0.72 11.89 8.16
C ARG A 84 -0.80 12.13 8.20
N GLN A 85 -1.61 11.12 7.85
CA GLN A 85 -3.08 11.25 7.91
C GLN A 85 -3.64 11.34 9.33
N VAL A 86 -2.93 10.82 10.35
CA VAL A 86 -3.34 10.91 11.76
C VAL A 86 -2.99 12.27 12.39
N ILE A 87 -2.03 13.00 11.82
CA ILE A 87 -1.57 14.30 12.36
C ILE A 87 -2.34 15.48 11.74
N GLU A 88 -2.99 15.29 10.59
CA GLU A 88 -3.91 16.28 10.01
C GLU A 88 -5.28 16.23 10.73
N ASP A 89 -5.35 16.74 11.96
CA ASP A 89 -6.57 17.09 12.71
C ASP A 89 -6.42 18.48 13.34
#